data_AF-A0A966YK54-F1
#
_entry.id   AF-A0A966YK54-F1
#
_cell.length_a   1.000
_cell.length_b   1.000
_cell.length_c   1.000
_cell.angle_alpha   90.00
_cell.angle_beta   90.00
_cell.angle_gamma   90.00
#
_symmetry.space_group_name_H-M   'P 1'
#
loop_
_entity.id
_entity.type
_entity.pdbx_description
1 polymer ?
#
loop_
_entity_poly.entity_id
_entity_poly.type
_entity_poly.pdbx_seq_one_letter_code
_entity_poly.pdbx_strand_id
1 'polypeptide(L)'
;MEFTDDTEAAGRRHAAGYAFTIGAMGSSKTNFYNQAYARMGFGEAVDEVQRLWAAGDREAAGAAVPIEIGLHTNLVGGDDDITDRLRAYRDAGVDTIRVGVDLNPRTLDDLARLMDLVNTVNAESPAPST
;
A
#
# COMPACT_ATOMS: atom_id res chain seq x y z
N MET A 1 6.47 5.59 -1.72
CA MET A 1 5.68 6.35 -2.72
C MET A 1 6.29 6.06 -4.07
N GLU A 2 5.50 6.11 -5.12
CA GLU A 2 5.96 5.94 -6.50
C GLU A 2 5.07 6.75 -7.44
N PHE A 3 5.61 7.82 -8.01
CA PHE A 3 4.93 8.56 -9.07
C PHE A 3 5.14 7.85 -10.41
N THR A 4 4.05 7.47 -11.07
CA THR A 4 4.09 6.69 -12.31
C THR A 4 2.77 6.76 -13.06
N ASP A 5 2.84 6.67 -14.39
CA ASP A 5 1.66 6.51 -15.26
C ASP A 5 1.26 5.03 -15.40
N ASP A 6 2.13 4.10 -15.02
CA ASP A 6 1.88 2.65 -15.03
C ASP A 6 1.56 2.15 -13.62
N THR A 7 0.35 2.49 -13.16
CA THR A 7 -0.17 2.14 -11.83
C THR A 7 -0.36 0.65 -11.66
N GLU A 8 -0.77 -0.06 -12.72
CA GLU A 8 -1.00 -1.50 -12.67
C GLU A 8 0.31 -2.26 -12.43
N ALA A 9 1.37 -1.96 -13.19
CA ALA A 9 2.65 -2.61 -12.99
C ALA A 9 3.26 -2.26 -11.62
N ALA A 10 3.15 -1.00 -11.18
CA ALA A 10 3.62 -0.58 -9.86
C ALA A 10 2.84 -1.28 -8.74
N GLY A 11 1.51 -1.28 -8.80
CA GLY A 11 0.65 -1.98 -7.86
C GLY A 11 1.00 -3.47 -7.78
N ARG A 12 1.25 -4.12 -8.92
CA ARG A 12 1.64 -5.53 -8.96
C ARG A 12 3.00 -5.80 -8.30
N ARG A 13 4.00 -4.93 -8.52
CA ARG A 13 5.32 -5.02 -7.86
C ARG A 13 5.19 -4.86 -6.35
N HIS A 14 4.45 -3.86 -5.89
CA HIS A 14 4.22 -3.62 -4.47
C HIS A 14 3.46 -4.77 -3.82
N ALA A 15 2.40 -5.26 -4.47
CA ALA A 15 1.61 -6.38 -3.98
C ALA A 15 2.47 -7.65 -3.83
N ALA A 16 3.33 -7.97 -4.79
CA ALA A 16 4.24 -9.11 -4.68
C ALA A 16 5.18 -9.00 -3.46
N GLY A 17 5.61 -7.79 -3.10
CA GLY A 17 6.43 -7.53 -1.91
C GLY A 17 5.74 -7.92 -0.58
N TYR A 18 4.40 -7.89 -0.53
CA TYR A 18 3.63 -8.27 0.67
C TYR A 18 3.56 -9.78 0.92
N ALA A 19 3.99 -10.62 -0.03
CA ALA A 19 3.96 -12.07 0.15
C ALA A 19 4.79 -12.53 1.37
N PHE A 20 5.91 -11.85 1.67
CA PHE A 20 6.68 -12.12 2.88
C PHE A 20 5.90 -11.77 4.15
N THR A 21 5.26 -10.60 4.18
CA THR A 21 4.46 -10.17 5.34
C THR A 21 3.29 -11.11 5.59
N ILE A 22 2.56 -11.47 4.53
CA ILE A 22 1.39 -12.36 4.61
C ILE A 22 1.80 -13.81 4.90
N GLY A 23 2.86 -14.28 4.24
CA GLY A 23 3.26 -15.69 4.29
C GLY A 23 4.21 -16.05 5.43
N ALA A 24 5.07 -15.13 5.86
CA ALA A 24 6.18 -15.41 6.78
C ALA A 24 6.08 -14.73 8.15
N MET A 25 5.42 -13.56 8.25
CA MET A 25 5.40 -12.79 9.49
C MET A 25 4.31 -13.31 10.44
N GLY A 26 4.69 -14.24 11.33
CA GLY A 26 3.80 -14.82 12.33
C GLY A 26 3.81 -16.34 12.27
N SER A 27 2.95 -16.98 13.07
CA SER A 27 2.71 -18.42 12.96
C SER A 27 1.49 -18.70 12.09
N SER A 28 1.36 -19.91 11.56
CA SER A 28 0.16 -20.34 10.82
C SER A 28 -1.14 -20.22 11.63
N LYS A 29 -1.04 -20.23 12.98
CA LYS A 29 -2.19 -20.10 13.89
C LYS A 29 -2.40 -18.66 14.39
N THR A 30 -1.39 -17.82 14.29
CA THR A 30 -1.41 -16.44 14.82
C THR A 30 -0.58 -15.55 13.92
N ASN A 31 -1.22 -15.09 12.84
CA ASN A 31 -0.70 -14.06 11.96
C ASN A 31 -1.62 -12.84 12.04
N PHE A 32 -1.20 -11.83 12.81
CA PHE A 32 -1.96 -10.60 13.01
C PHE A 32 -2.09 -9.77 11.72
N TYR A 33 -1.14 -9.90 10.78
CA TYR A 33 -1.20 -9.26 9.47
C TYR A 33 -2.34 -9.86 8.65
N ASN A 34 -2.43 -11.20 8.58
CA ASN A 34 -3.52 -11.87 7.85
C ASN A 34 -4.88 -11.53 8.45
N GLN A 35 -4.99 -11.48 9.78
CA GLN A 35 -6.24 -11.06 10.42
C GLN A 35 -6.63 -9.61 10.07
N ALA A 36 -5.67 -8.71 9.90
CA ALA A 36 -5.94 -7.34 9.46
C ALA A 36 -6.46 -7.30 8.03
N TYR A 37 -5.80 -7.99 7.09
CA TYR A 37 -6.24 -8.06 5.70
C TYR A 37 -7.57 -8.82 5.53
N ALA A 38 -7.84 -9.83 6.35
CA ALA A 38 -9.11 -10.53 6.36
C ALA A 38 -10.27 -9.59 6.76
N ARG A 39 -10.07 -8.69 7.74
CA ARG A 39 -11.06 -7.65 8.09
C ARG A 39 -11.32 -6.65 6.97
N MET A 40 -10.38 -6.50 6.04
CA MET A 40 -10.51 -5.68 4.84
C MET A 40 -11.16 -6.44 3.67
N GLY A 41 -11.53 -7.72 3.86
CA GLY A 41 -12.19 -8.54 2.84
C GLY A 41 -11.25 -9.46 2.06
N PHE A 42 -9.95 -9.51 2.37
CA PHE A 42 -8.96 -10.29 1.61
C PHE A 42 -8.65 -11.67 2.21
N GLY A 43 -9.56 -12.23 3.03
CA GLY A 43 -9.32 -13.45 3.81
C GLY A 43 -8.82 -14.64 2.98
N GLU A 44 -9.58 -15.01 1.95
CA GLU A 44 -9.22 -16.15 1.08
C GLU A 44 -7.88 -15.93 0.37
N ALA A 45 -7.59 -14.71 -0.05
CA ALA A 45 -6.36 -14.39 -0.75
C ALA A 45 -5.13 -14.48 0.18
N VAL A 46 -5.23 -13.98 1.42
CA VAL A 46 -4.10 -14.07 2.37
C VAL A 46 -3.85 -15.50 2.88
N ASP A 47 -4.89 -16.33 2.94
CA ASP A 47 -4.75 -17.76 3.25
C ASP A 47 -4.02 -18.50 2.13
N GLU A 48 -4.35 -18.22 0.87
CA GLU A 48 -3.67 -18.83 -0.28
C GLU A 48 -2.21 -18.40 -0.38
N VAL A 49 -1.92 -17.11 -0.19
CA VAL A 49 -0.53 -16.60 -0.14
C VAL A 49 0.25 -17.29 0.96
N GLN A 50 -0.33 -17.46 2.16
CA GLN A 50 0.34 -18.16 3.26
C GLN A 50 0.58 -19.65 2.94
N ARG A 51 -0.37 -20.33 2.30
CA ARG A 51 -0.22 -21.72 1.86
C ARG A 51 0.93 -21.89 0.86
N LEU A 52 0.97 -21.06 -0.18
CA LEU A 52 2.03 -21.06 -1.21
C LEU A 52 3.39 -20.73 -0.60
N TRP A 53 3.43 -19.75 0.30
CA TRP A 53 4.65 -19.39 1.02
C TRP A 53 5.16 -20.54 1.91
N ALA A 54 4.28 -21.24 2.62
CA ALA A 54 4.66 -22.39 3.43
C ALA A 54 5.16 -23.57 2.58
N ALA A 55 4.65 -23.72 1.36
CA ALA A 55 5.13 -24.71 0.38
C ALA A 55 6.48 -24.33 -0.26
N GLY A 56 7.00 -23.13 0.00
CA GLY A 56 8.26 -22.64 -0.56
C GLY A 56 8.13 -21.98 -1.94
N ASP A 57 6.92 -21.90 -2.50
CA ASP A 57 6.67 -21.28 -3.79
C ASP A 57 6.51 -19.76 -3.65
N ARG A 58 7.65 -19.06 -3.66
CA ARG A 58 7.72 -17.61 -3.47
C ARG A 58 7.11 -16.82 -4.61
N GLU A 59 7.25 -17.32 -5.84
CA GLU A 59 6.75 -16.65 -7.04
C GLU A 59 5.22 -16.71 -7.07
N ALA A 60 4.64 -17.90 -6.89
CA ALA A 60 3.19 -18.05 -6.83
C ALA A 60 2.61 -17.28 -5.63
N ALA A 61 3.27 -17.30 -4.47
CA ALA A 61 2.84 -16.51 -3.31
C ALA A 61 2.81 -15.00 -3.64
N GLY A 62 3.83 -14.48 -4.33
CA GLY A 62 3.88 -13.10 -4.80
C GLY A 62 2.76 -12.74 -5.79
N ALA A 63 2.49 -13.64 -6.73
CA ALA A 63 1.44 -13.47 -7.72
C ALA A 63 0.02 -13.52 -7.11
N ALA A 64 -0.17 -14.33 -6.06
CA ALA A 64 -1.45 -14.51 -5.38
C ALA A 64 -1.87 -13.33 -4.48
N VAL A 65 -0.94 -12.42 -4.14
CA VAL A 65 -1.33 -11.21 -3.38
C VAL A 65 -2.26 -10.34 -4.24
N PRO A 66 -3.43 -9.90 -3.75
CA PRO A 66 -4.29 -8.97 -4.49
C PRO A 66 -3.56 -7.66 -4.84
N ILE A 67 -3.79 -7.15 -6.05
CA ILE A 67 -3.14 -5.90 -6.50
C ILE A 67 -3.59 -4.70 -5.66
N GLU A 68 -4.82 -4.75 -5.16
CA GLU A 68 -5.43 -3.75 -4.29
C GLU A 68 -4.58 -3.56 -3.02
N ILE A 69 -3.98 -4.60 -2.47
CA ILE A 69 -3.07 -4.45 -1.33
C ILE A 69 -1.89 -3.57 -1.73
N GLY A 70 -1.27 -3.83 -2.88
CA GLY A 70 -0.15 -3.03 -3.38
C GLY A 70 -0.51 -1.57 -3.65
N LEU A 71 -1.68 -1.33 -4.26
CA LEU A 71 -2.18 0.01 -4.61
C LEU A 71 -2.66 0.81 -3.39
N HIS A 72 -3.27 0.15 -2.40
CA HIS A 72 -3.93 0.85 -1.29
C HIS A 72 -3.07 1.00 -0.03
N THR A 73 -1.97 0.27 0.11
CA THR A 73 -1.02 0.46 1.23
C THR A 73 0.15 1.37 0.88
N ASN A 74 0.27 1.79 -0.38
CA ASN A 74 1.30 2.69 -0.87
C ASN A 74 0.67 3.91 -1.54
N LEU A 75 1.43 5.01 -1.63
CA LEU A 75 1.10 6.14 -2.50
C LEU A 75 1.66 5.82 -3.90
N VAL A 76 0.80 5.47 -4.85
CA VAL A 76 1.18 5.03 -6.20
C VAL A 76 0.27 5.72 -7.21
N GLY A 77 0.87 6.29 -8.26
CA GLY A 77 0.13 6.84 -9.41
C GLY A 77 0.53 8.27 -9.75
N GLY A 78 -0.37 8.97 -10.45
CA GLY A 78 -0.23 10.38 -10.77
C GLY A 78 -0.54 11.29 -9.58
N ASP A 79 -0.47 12.60 -9.83
CA ASP A 79 -0.80 13.60 -8.79
C ASP A 79 -2.24 13.48 -8.32
N ASP A 80 -3.18 13.25 -9.24
CA ASP A 80 -4.60 13.12 -8.89
C ASP A 80 -4.85 11.87 -8.03
N ASP A 81 -4.28 10.71 -8.42
CA ASP A 81 -4.40 9.46 -7.66
C ASP A 81 -3.87 9.60 -6.22
N ILE A 82 -2.70 10.23 -6.08
CA ILE A 82 -2.06 10.43 -4.79
C ILE A 82 -2.82 11.48 -3.97
N THR A 83 -3.30 12.56 -4.58
CA THR A 83 -4.10 13.59 -3.90
C THR A 83 -5.40 13.00 -3.36
N ASP A 84 -6.11 12.21 -4.15
CA ASP A 84 -7.34 11.54 -3.70
C ASP A 84 -7.07 10.54 -2.58
N ARG A 85 -5.92 9.84 -2.63
CA ARG A 85 -5.49 8.98 -1.52
C ARG A 85 -5.23 9.77 -0.24
N LEU A 86 -4.53 10.90 -0.34
CA LEU A 86 -4.24 11.77 0.81
C LEU A 86 -5.53 12.30 1.44
N ARG A 87 -6.51 12.70 0.62
CA ARG A 87 -7.86 13.07 1.11
C ARG A 87 -8.53 11.92 1.83
N ALA A 88 -8.52 10.71 1.27
CA ALA A 88 -9.09 9.53 1.91
C ALA A 88 -8.43 9.21 3.26
N TYR A 89 -7.11 9.39 3.38
CA TYR A 89 -6.39 9.25 4.65
C TYR A 89 -6.79 10.32 5.66
N ARG A 90 -6.83 11.59 5.26
CA ARG A 90 -7.29 12.71 6.10
C ARG A 90 -8.70 12.45 6.63
N ASP A 91 -9.62 12.06 5.74
CA ASP A 91 -11.03 11.84 6.07
C ASP A 91 -11.22 10.61 6.98
N ALA A 92 -10.28 9.65 6.95
CA ALA A 92 -10.20 8.54 7.90
C ALA A 92 -9.52 8.92 9.24
N GLY A 93 -9.10 10.17 9.42
CA GLY A 93 -8.46 10.68 10.63
C GLY A 93 -6.96 10.46 10.74
N VAL A 94 -6.27 10.13 9.64
CA VAL A 94 -4.80 10.03 9.60
C VAL A 94 -4.21 11.44 9.59
N ASP A 95 -3.35 11.75 10.58
CA ASP A 95 -2.66 13.04 10.70
C ASP A 95 -1.15 12.98 10.33
N THR A 96 -0.61 11.76 10.21
CA THR A 96 0.82 11.53 10.02
C THR A 96 1.04 10.40 9.02
N ILE A 97 1.86 10.66 7.98
CA ILE A 97 2.26 9.66 6.99
C ILE A 97 3.78 9.50 7.04
N ARG A 98 4.24 8.26 7.15
CA ARG A 98 5.66 7.92 7.02
C ARG A 98 5.98 7.60 5.57
N VAL A 99 6.96 8.29 5.00
CA VAL A 99 7.47 8.02 3.66
C VAL A 99 8.88 7.44 3.76
N GLY A 100 9.11 6.30 3.09
CA GLY A 100 10.45 5.78 2.87
C GLY A 100 11.12 6.56 1.75
N VAL A 101 12.25 7.19 2.05
CA VAL A 101 13.03 8.00 1.13
C VAL A 101 14.44 7.42 1.11
N ASP A 102 14.96 7.13 -0.08
CA ASP A 102 16.39 6.95 -0.28
C ASP A 102 17.01 8.28 -0.76
N LEU A 103 18.33 8.43 -0.65
CA LEU A 103 19.01 9.69 -0.98
C LEU A 103 19.29 9.86 -2.47
N ASN A 104 18.58 9.14 -3.35
CA ASN A 104 18.72 9.33 -4.79
C ASN A 104 18.01 10.63 -5.22
N PRO A 105 18.54 11.38 -6.21
CA PRO A 105 17.96 12.66 -6.61
C PRO A 105 16.49 12.59 -7.07
N ARG A 106 16.10 11.51 -7.76
CA ARG A 106 14.70 11.34 -8.23
C ARG A 106 13.74 11.23 -7.05
N THR A 107 14.11 10.50 -6.00
CA THR A 107 13.28 10.33 -4.81
C THR A 107 13.19 11.61 -3.98
N LEU A 108 14.18 12.50 -4.06
CA LEU A 108 14.07 13.86 -3.48
C LEU A 108 13.10 14.75 -4.26
N ASP A 109 13.10 14.67 -5.59
CA ASP A 109 12.13 15.39 -6.43
C ASP A 109 10.70 14.90 -6.17
N ASP A 110 10.51 13.57 -6.09
CA ASP A 110 9.23 12.96 -5.73
C ASP A 110 8.78 13.35 -4.31
N LEU A 111 9.73 13.52 -3.37
CA LEU A 111 9.40 13.98 -2.02
C LEU A 111 8.91 15.43 -2.03
N ALA A 112 9.58 16.31 -2.77
CA ALA A 112 9.15 17.70 -2.93
C ALA A 112 7.75 17.75 -3.56
N ARG A 113 7.52 16.98 -4.62
CA ARG A 113 6.20 16.84 -5.27
C ARG A 113 5.13 16.36 -4.29
N LEU A 114 5.41 15.31 -3.50
CA LEU A 114 4.48 14.84 -2.48
C LEU A 114 4.18 15.91 -1.41
N MET A 115 5.17 16.68 -0.98
CA MET A 115 4.97 17.76 -0.02
C MET A 115 4.02 18.84 -0.55
N ASP A 116 4.09 19.18 -1.83
CA ASP A 116 3.17 20.13 -2.47
C ASP A 116 1.72 19.60 -2.50
N LEU A 117 1.54 18.30 -2.79
CA LEU A 117 0.22 17.66 -2.74
C LEU A 117 -0.34 17.63 -1.31
N VAL A 118 0.49 17.30 -0.31
CA VAL A 118 0.10 17.33 1.11
C VAL A 118 -0.32 18.73 1.53
N ASN A 119 0.43 19.76 1.14
CA ASN A 119 0.07 21.15 1.43
C ASN A 119 -1.25 21.56 0.79
N THR A 120 -1.51 21.09 -0.43
CA THR A 120 -2.78 21.31 -1.14
C THR A 120 -3.94 20.69 -0.35
N VAL A 121 -3.84 19.41 0.03
CA VAL A 121 -4.89 18.70 0.79
C VAL A 121 -5.10 19.29 2.18
N ASN A 122 -4.05 19.80 2.83
CA ASN A 122 -4.15 20.46 4.13
C ASN A 122 -4.82 21.85 4.06
N ALA A 123 -4.77 22.52 2.91
CA ALA A 123 -5.44 23.80 2.71
C ALA A 123 -6.94 23.65 2.42
N GLU A 124 -7.40 22.44 2.08
CA GLU A 124 -8.81 22.12 1.88
C GLU A 124 -9.57 22.03 3.21
N SER A 125 -10.86 22.37 3.18
CA SER A 125 -11.75 22.03 4.30
C SER A 125 -12.03 20.52 4.28
N PRO A 126 -11.95 19.81 5.42
CA PRO A 126 -12.28 18.39 5.47
C PRO A 126 -13.73 18.16 5.07
N ALA A 127 -14.00 17.04 4.40
CA ALA A 127 -15.37 16.66 4.07
C ALA A 127 -16.20 16.48 5.36
N PRO A 128 -17.50 16.84 5.37
CA PRO A 128 -18.34 16.61 6.53
C PRO A 128 -18.37 15.11 6.87
N SER A 129 -18.13 14.77 8.14
CA SER A 129 -18.18 13.39 8.61
C SER A 129 -19.57 12.80 8.36
N THR A 130 -19.62 11.65 7.67
CA THR A 130 -20.86 10.91 7.39
C THR A 130 -21.21 9.98 8.54
#